data_AF-A0A9E1HWQ8-F1
#
_entry.id   AF-A0A9E1HWQ8-F1
#
_cell.length_a   1.000
_cell.length_b   1.000
_cell.length_c   1.000
_cell.angle_alpha   90.00
_cell.angle_beta   90.00
_cell.angle_gamma   90.00
#
_symmetry.space_group_name_H-M   'P 1'
#
loop_
_entity.id
_entity.type
_entity.pdbx_description
1 polymer ?
#
loop_
_entity_poly.entity_id
_entity_poly.type
_entity_poly.pdbx_seq_one_letter_code
_entity_poly.pdbx_strand_id
1 'polypeptide(L)'
;VVIAVSIYKRHHSRKGALIGCLAASAAMACVGMLTNYLIIIPFYSKVMLMPLDAIFGACAAVNPYISGMGTYLLIGVLPFNIIKGAIITVITMMVYKKLSIFIKSKQFGLHQKQTVK
;
A
#
# COMPACT_ATOMS: atom_id res chain seq x y z
N VAL A 1 0.45 0.78 6.31
CA VAL A 1 1.59 0.82 7.25
C VAL A 1 1.16 0.44 8.67
N VAL A 2 0.21 1.16 9.27
CA VAL A 2 -0.26 0.90 10.64
C VAL A 2 -0.63 -0.57 10.88
N ILE A 3 -1.48 -1.15 10.02
CA ILE A 3 -1.93 -2.55 10.13
C ILE A 3 -0.75 -3.53 10.09
N ALA A 4 0.18 -3.37 9.14
CA ALA A 4 1.34 -4.24 9.01
C ALA A 4 2.25 -4.19 10.25
N VAL A 5 2.51 -2.98 10.77
CA VAL A 5 3.36 -2.78 11.95
C VAL A 5 2.69 -3.36 13.20
N SER A 6 1.39 -3.16 13.38
CA SER A 6 0.65 -3.72 14.52
C SER A 6 0.70 -5.24 14.55
N ILE A 7 0.52 -5.90 13.40
CA ILE A 7 0.61 -7.37 13.29
C ILE A 7 2.05 -7.84 13.53
N TYR A 8 3.03 -7.16 12.94
CA TYR A 8 4.44 -7.52 13.10
C TYR A 8 4.93 -7.34 14.54
N LYS A 9 4.50 -6.31 15.27
CA LYS A 9 4.84 -6.10 16.69
C LYS A 9 4.40 -7.27 17.57
N ARG A 10 3.27 -7.92 17.23
CA ARG A 10 2.76 -9.07 17.97
C ARG A 10 3.55 -10.35 17.66
N HIS A 11 4.06 -10.49 16.44
CA HIS A 11 4.85 -11.64 16.01
C HIS A 11 6.08 -11.21 15.21
N HIS A 12 7.15 -10.84 15.93
CA HIS A 12 8.45 -10.42 15.38
C HIS A 12 9.16 -11.56 14.62
N SER A 13 8.71 -11.84 13.40
CA SER A 13 9.25 -12.87 12.53
C SER A 13 9.05 -12.51 11.06
N ARG A 14 9.77 -13.18 10.16
CA ARG A 14 9.56 -13.01 8.71
C ARG A 14 8.16 -13.40 8.26
N LYS A 15 7.57 -14.43 8.90
CA LYS A 15 6.18 -14.86 8.65
C LYS A 15 5.19 -13.78 9.11
N GLY A 16 5.41 -13.20 10.29
CA GLY A 16 4.60 -12.10 10.80
C GLY A 16 4.66 -10.84 9.92
N ALA A 17 5.84 -10.52 9.39
CA ALA A 17 6.00 -9.43 8.42
C ALA A 17 5.19 -9.70 7.13
N LEU A 18 5.29 -10.92 6.57
CA LEU A 18 4.54 -11.29 5.37
C LEU A 18 3.02 -11.21 5.59
N ILE A 19 2.51 -11.81 6.67
CA ILE A 19 1.07 -11.79 7.00
C ILE A 19 0.60 -10.34 7.23
N GLY A 20 1.39 -9.54 7.95
CA GLY A 20 1.09 -8.13 8.17
C GLY A 20 1.02 -7.33 6.88
N CYS A 21 1.92 -7.59 5.93
CA CYS A 21 1.92 -6.98 4.61
C CYS A 21 0.73 -7.41 3.75
N LEU A 22 0.34 -8.69 3.78
CA LEU A 22 -0.84 -9.19 3.06
C LEU A 22 -2.13 -8.56 3.60
N ALA A 23 -2.32 -8.59 4.92
CA ALA A 23 -3.48 -7.98 5.57
C ALA A 23 -3.54 -6.45 5.30
N ALA A 24 -2.40 -5.77 5.35
CA ALA A 24 -2.33 -4.35 5.02
C ALA A 24 -2.62 -4.07 3.54
N SER A 25 -2.23 -4.96 2.62
CA SER A 25 -2.51 -4.81 1.18
C SER A 25 -4.00 -4.97 0.89
N ALA A 26 -4.66 -5.95 1.51
CA ALA A 26 -6.11 -6.12 1.40
C ALA A 26 -6.87 -4.90 1.94
N ALA A 27 -6.49 -4.42 3.13
CA ALA A 27 -7.08 -3.21 3.70
C ALA A 27 -6.83 -1.97 2.82
N MET A 28 -5.64 -1.85 2.23
CA MET A 28 -5.32 -0.77 1.30
C MET A 28 -6.19 -0.82 0.04
N ALA A 29 -6.45 -2.02 -0.49
CA ALA A 29 -7.33 -2.19 -1.64
C ALA A 29 -8.75 -1.67 -1.33
N CYS A 30 -9.33 -2.09 -0.20
CA CYS A 30 -10.66 -1.64 0.23
C CYS A 30 -10.71 -0.13 0.47
N VAL A 31 -9.76 0.41 1.23
CA VAL A 31 -9.70 1.85 1.52
C VAL A 31 -9.46 2.64 0.23
N GLY A 32 -8.61 2.16 -0.66
CA GLY A 32 -8.33 2.83 -1.92
C GLY A 32 -9.54 2.87 -2.86
N MET A 33 -10.38 1.82 -2.88
CA MET A 33 -11.67 1.87 -3.57
C MET A 33 -12.60 2.92 -2.94
N LEU A 34 -12.70 2.93 -1.61
CA LEU A 34 -13.55 3.89 -0.88
C LEU A 34 -13.11 5.34 -1.12
N THR A 35 -11.81 5.63 -1.03
CA THR A 35 -11.24 6.95 -1.30
C THR A 35 -11.48 7.37 -2.75
N ASN A 36 -11.37 6.43 -3.71
CA ASN A 36 -11.67 6.75 -5.09
C ASN A 36 -13.13 7.14 -5.29
N TYR A 37 -14.05 6.39 -4.68
CA TYR A 37 -15.48 6.64 -4.77
C TYR A 37 -15.90 7.93 -4.05
N LEU A 38 -15.45 8.16 -2.82
CA LEU A 38 -15.92 9.25 -1.95
C LEU A 38 -15.14 10.55 -2.09
N ILE A 39 -13.88 10.50 -2.55
CA ILE A 39 -13.01 11.67 -2.56
C ILE A 39 -12.55 11.98 -3.99
N ILE A 40 -11.90 11.04 -4.67
CA ILE A 40 -11.25 11.31 -5.95
C ILE A 40 -12.25 11.68 -7.05
N ILE A 41 -13.23 10.81 -7.32
CA ILE A 41 -14.23 11.06 -8.37
C ILE A 41 -15.10 12.30 -8.08
N PRO A 42 -15.62 12.52 -6.86
CA PRO A 42 -16.37 13.76 -6.57
C PRO A 42 -15.46 14.99 -6.64
N PHE A 43 -14.18 14.90 -6.29
CA PHE A 43 -13.24 15.99 -6.48
C PHE A 43 -13.07 16.34 -7.97
N TYR A 44 -12.81 15.35 -8.83
CA TYR A 44 -12.68 15.61 -10.28
C TYR A 44 -13.98 16.11 -10.91
N SER A 45 -15.13 15.60 -10.49
CA SER A 45 -16.42 15.99 -11.09
C SER A 45 -16.99 17.30 -10.56
N LYS A 46 -16.84 17.59 -9.26
CA LYS A 46 -17.45 18.76 -8.62
C LYS A 46 -16.49 19.95 -8.51
N VAL A 47 -15.20 19.69 -8.26
CA VAL A 47 -14.21 20.75 -8.07
C VAL A 47 -13.52 21.10 -9.38
N MET A 48 -13.10 20.09 -10.14
CA MET A 48 -12.47 20.29 -11.45
C MET A 48 -13.46 20.35 -12.62
N LEU A 49 -14.78 20.29 -12.33
CA LEU A 49 -15.86 20.42 -13.30
C LEU A 49 -15.76 19.45 -14.49
N MET A 50 -15.14 18.28 -14.29
CA MET A 50 -14.99 17.27 -15.35
C MET A 50 -16.20 16.33 -15.38
N PRO A 51 -16.88 16.15 -16.52
CA PRO A 51 -17.99 15.21 -16.61
C PRO A 51 -17.52 13.78 -16.36
N LEU A 52 -18.33 12.99 -15.65
CA LEU A 52 -18.01 11.60 -15.31
C LEU A 52 -17.71 10.76 -16.55
N ASP A 53 -18.40 11.03 -17.66
CA ASP A 53 -18.18 10.33 -18.93
C ASP A 53 -16.80 10.60 -19.51
N ALA A 54 -16.23 11.80 -19.30
CA ALA A 54 -14.86 12.10 -19.72
C ALA A 54 -13.84 11.37 -18.83
N ILE A 55 -14.09 11.29 -17.52
CA ILE A 55 -13.22 10.56 -16.58
C ILE A 55 -13.19 9.08 -16.95
N PHE A 56 -14.36 8.45 -17.06
CA PHE A 56 -14.45 7.03 -17.39
C PHE A 56 -14.05 6.76 -18.84
N GLY A 57 -14.33 7.68 -19.78
CA GLY A 57 -13.85 7.59 -21.16
C GLY A 57 -12.33 7.62 -21.27
N ALA A 58 -11.66 8.45 -20.48
CA ALA A 58 -10.20 8.46 -20.40
C ALA A 58 -9.66 7.13 -19.82
N CYS A 59 -10.34 6.56 -18.82
CA CYS A 59 -9.99 5.23 -18.32
C CYS A 59 -10.28 4.11 -19.34
N ALA A 60 -11.38 4.22 -20.09
CA ALA A 60 -11.80 3.26 -21.11
C ALA A 60 -10.80 3.20 -22.29
N ALA A 61 -10.17 4.33 -22.61
CA ALA A 61 -9.11 4.40 -23.62
C ALA A 61 -7.89 3.51 -23.27
N VAL A 62 -7.63 3.29 -21.98
CA VAL A 62 -6.57 2.40 -21.50
C VAL A 62 -7.09 0.98 -21.32
N ASN A 63 -8.28 0.83 -20.74
CA ASN A 63 -8.92 -0.46 -20.51
C ASN A 63 -10.40 -0.39 -20.94
N PRO A 64 -10.76 -0.99 -22.10
CA PRO A 64 -12.12 -0.92 -22.64
C PRO A 64 -13.21 -1.49 -21.73
N TYR A 65 -12.85 -2.31 -20.74
CA TYR A 65 -13.79 -2.86 -19.77
C TYR A 65 -14.26 -1.85 -18.71
N ILE A 66 -13.68 -0.65 -18.67
CA ILE A 66 -14.09 0.42 -17.77
C ILE A 66 -15.23 1.23 -18.43
N SER A 67 -16.46 0.89 -18.06
CA SER A 67 -17.69 1.51 -18.55
C SER A 67 -18.39 2.43 -17.55
N GLY A 68 -17.88 2.53 -16.31
CA GLY A 68 -18.48 3.36 -15.28
C GLY A 68 -17.80 3.19 -13.93
N MET A 69 -18.42 3.74 -12.89
CA MET A 69 -17.84 3.75 -11.53
C MET A 69 -17.52 2.34 -11.00
N GLY A 70 -18.46 1.40 -11.12
CA GLY A 70 -18.26 0.05 -10.57
C GLY A 70 -17.12 -0.71 -11.24
N THR A 71 -17.07 -0.67 -12.58
CA THR A 71 -16.00 -1.32 -13.37
C THR A 71 -14.66 -0.61 -13.20
N TYR A 72 -14.64 0.72 -13.07
CA TYR A 72 -13.46 1.49 -12.69
C TYR A 72 -12.88 1.03 -11.34
N LEU A 73 -13.73 0.88 -10.32
CA LEU A 73 -13.28 0.46 -9.00
C LEU A 73 -12.79 -0.99 -8.98
N LEU A 74 -13.52 -1.92 -9.61
CA LEU A 74 -13.23 -3.35 -9.55
C LEU A 74 -12.11 -3.78 -10.50
N ILE A 75 -12.01 -3.19 -11.69
CA ILE A 75 -11.09 -3.60 -12.74
C ILE A 75 -9.90 -2.63 -12.86
N GLY A 76 -10.07 -1.39 -12.42
CA GLY A 76 -8.99 -0.40 -12.34
C GLY A 76 -8.35 -0.38 -10.95
N VAL A 77 -9.08 0.16 -9.97
CA VAL A 77 -8.52 0.53 -8.66
C VAL A 77 -8.12 -0.69 -7.82
N LEU A 78 -8.97 -1.70 -7.77
CA LEU A 78 -8.75 -2.91 -6.97
C LEU A 78 -7.47 -3.67 -7.40
N PRO A 79 -7.30 -4.10 -8.67
CA PRO A 79 -6.09 -4.81 -9.08
C PRO A 79 -4.85 -3.92 -9.02
N PHE A 80 -4.96 -2.63 -9.34
CA PHE A 80 -3.85 -1.69 -9.20
C PHE A 80 -3.33 -1.62 -7.76
N ASN A 81 -4.22 -1.51 -6.78
CA ASN A 81 -3.85 -1.46 -5.37
C ASN A 81 -3.25 -2.78 -4.87
N ILE A 82 -3.75 -3.91 -5.35
CA ILE A 82 -3.20 -5.23 -4.99
C ILE A 82 -1.79 -5.40 -5.56
N ILE A 83 -1.58 -5.09 -6.85
CA ILE A 83 -0.27 -5.17 -7.51
C ILE A 83 0.73 -4.25 -6.82
N LYS A 84 0.34 -3.00 -6.55
CA LYS A 84 1.16 -2.05 -5.80
C LYS A 84 1.50 -2.57 -4.40
N GLY A 85 0.53 -3.16 -3.70
CA GLY A 85 0.74 -3.79 -2.39
C GLY A 85 1.72 -4.96 -2.44
N ALA A 86 1.64 -5.80 -3.47
CA ALA A 86 2.57 -6.90 -3.69
C ALA A 86 4.00 -6.41 -3.93
N ILE A 87 4.19 -5.40 -4.80
CA ILE A 87 5.50 -4.79 -5.07
C ILE A 87 6.10 -4.23 -3.77
N ILE A 88 5.32 -3.47 -2.99
CA ILE A 88 5.76 -2.92 -1.71
C ILE A 88 6.15 -4.04 -0.74
N THR A 89 5.39 -5.13 -0.71
CA THR A 89 5.69 -6.30 0.15
C THR A 89 7.01 -6.95 -0.24
N VAL A 90 7.26 -7.17 -1.53
CA VAL A 90 8.52 -7.74 -2.04
C VAL A 90 9.70 -6.85 -1.65
N ILE A 91 9.61 -5.54 -1.92
CA ILE A 91 10.65 -4.58 -1.57
C ILE A 91 10.90 -4.58 -0.06
N THR A 92 9.82 -4.56 0.75
CA THR A 92 9.92 -4.57 2.21
C THR A 92 10.66 -5.82 2.69
N MET A 93 10.37 -7.00 2.15
CA MET A 93 11.01 -8.25 2.55
C MET A 93 12.50 -8.30 2.17
N MET A 94 12.88 -7.77 1.00
CA MET A 94 14.28 -7.68 0.58
C MET A 94 15.09 -6.73 1.48
N VAL A 95 14.49 -5.59 1.80
CA VAL A 95 15.12 -4.51 2.56
C VAL A 95 15.17 -4.84 4.07
N TYR A 96 14.15 -5.51 4.59
CA TYR A 96 13.98 -5.86 6.01
C TYR A 96 15.21 -6.56 6.62
N LYS A 97 15.78 -7.55 5.92
CA LYS A 97 16.94 -8.30 6.45
C LYS A 97 18.17 -7.42 6.61
N LYS A 98 18.47 -6.58 5.61
CA LYS A 98 19.64 -5.68 5.63
C LYS A 98 19.50 -4.62 6.72
N LEU A 99 18.32 -3.99 6.83
CA LEU A 99 18.06 -3.01 7.88
C LEU A 99 18.07 -3.61 9.27
N SER A 100 17.49 -4.79 9.48
CA SER A 100 17.48 -5.45 10.79
C SER A 100 18.90 -5.74 11.29
N ILE A 101 19.80 -6.22 10.42
CA ILE A 101 21.21 -6.46 10.75
C ILE A 101 21.93 -5.14 11.06
N PHE A 102 21.73 -4.11 10.22
CA PHE A 102 22.34 -2.80 10.40
C PHE A 102 21.93 -2.13 11.72
N ILE A 103 20.64 -2.15 12.05
CA ILE A 103 20.09 -1.59 13.28
C ILE A 103 20.68 -2.32 14.50
N LYS A 104 20.69 -3.65 14.47
CA LYS A 104 21.26 -4.46 15.57
C LYS A 104 22.75 -4.19 15.74
N SER A 105 23.51 -4.13 14.64
CA SER A 105 24.95 -3.83 14.64
C SER A 105 25.27 -2.47 15.26
N LYS A 106 24.52 -1.41 14.90
CA LYS A 106 24.69 -0.09 15.52
C LYS A 106 24.33 -0.09 17.01
N GLN A 107 23.26 -0.78 17.41
CA GLN A 107 22.90 -0.88 18.83
C GLN A 107 23.98 -1.59 19.66
N PHE A 108 24.62 -2.64 19.12
CA PHE A 108 25.76 -3.28 19.78
C PHE A 108 26.98 -2.35 19.89
N GLY A 109 27.34 -1.65 18.82
CA GLY A 109 28.46 -0.69 18.83
C GLY A 109 28.24 0.50 19.77
N LEU A 110 26.99 0.94 19.94
CA LEU A 110 26.63 2.00 20.90
C LEU A 110 26.74 1.53 22.35
N HIS A 111 26.23 0.33 22.68
CA HIS A 111 26.37 -0.23 24.02
C HIS A 111 27.83 -0.46 24.40
N GLN A 112 28.65 -1.02 23.49
CA GLN A 112 30.06 -1.26 23.77
C GLN A 112 30.85 0.04 24.03
N LYS A 113 30.50 1.13 23.32
CA LYS A 113 31.12 2.45 23.52
C LYS A 113 30.71 3.12 24.84
N GLN A 114 29.55 2.77 25.39
CA GLN A 114 29.08 3.23 26.71
C GLN A 114 29.66 2.41 27.86
N THR A 115 29.92 1.12 27.68
CA THR A 115 30.50 0.26 28.72
C THR A 115 32.03 0.39 28.88
N VAL A 116 32.71 0.96 27.88
CA VAL A 116 34.18 1.14 27.87
C VAL A 116 34.60 2.58 28.26
N LYS A 117 33.63 3.45 28.52
CA LYS A 117 33.84 4.77 29.13
C LYS A 117 33.49 4.73 30.60
#